data_AF-A0A0C9ZGV4-F1
#
_entry.id   AF-A0A0C9ZGV4-F1
#
_cell.length_a   1.000
_cell.length_b   1.000
_cell.length_c   1.000
_cell.angle_alpha   90.00
_cell.angle_beta   90.00
_cell.angle_gamma   90.00
#
_symmetry.space_group_name_H-M   'P 1'
#
loop_
_entity.id
_entity.type
_entity.pdbx_description
1 polymer ?
#
loop_
_entity_poly.entity_id
_entity_poly.type
_entity_poly.pdbx_seq_one_letter_code
_entity_poly.pdbx_strand_id
1 'polypeptide(L)'
;MNASELLANTLSPDASTRQRATEQLENASRENYPAYMLMLSSELANESSQIHIRNAAALALKNSLSARETARQTQYTTRWLSLDNDTKAKIKQEVLVTLASPLSRAGGFSAQVVAAIAS
;
A
#
# COMPACT_ATOMS: atom_id res chain seq x y z
N MET A 1 12.96 -9.26 5.15
CA MET A 1 11.52 -9.54 5.30
C MET A 1 10.92 -9.46 3.92
N ASN A 2 10.31 -10.53 3.40
CA ASN A 2 9.74 -10.51 2.05
C ASN A 2 8.34 -9.87 2.11
N ALA A 3 8.18 -8.68 1.53
CA ALA A 3 6.92 -7.94 1.52
C ALA A 3 5.78 -8.76 0.89
N SER A 4 6.07 -9.48 -0.20
CA SER A 4 5.10 -10.34 -0.87
C SER A 4 4.57 -11.48 0.01
N GLU A 5 5.44 -12.09 0.84
CA GLU A 5 5.07 -13.17 1.76
C GLU A 5 4.22 -12.63 2.91
N LEU A 6 4.62 -11.47 3.47
CA LEU A 6 3.85 -10.80 4.51
C LEU A 6 2.44 -10.44 4.01
N LEU A 7 2.35 -9.86 2.81
CA LEU A 7 1.07 -9.53 2.17
C LEU A 7 0.24 -10.79 1.87
N ALA A 8 0.85 -11.87 1.39
CA ALA A 8 0.15 -13.13 1.17
C ALA A 8 -0.42 -13.70 2.48
N ASN A 9 0.33 -13.59 3.59
CA ASN A 9 -0.12 -14.04 4.90
C ASN A 9 -1.34 -13.25 5.41
N THR A 10 -1.55 -11.99 5.01
CA THR A 10 -2.78 -11.25 5.34
C THR A 10 -4.04 -11.85 4.70
N LEU A 11 -3.88 -12.66 3.66
CA LEU A 11 -4.96 -13.36 2.94
C LEU A 11 -5.08 -14.84 3.34
N SER A 12 -4.26 -15.32 4.27
CA SER A 12 -4.26 -16.72 4.73
C SER A 12 -5.64 -17.15 5.22
N PRO A 13 -6.09 -18.40 5.03
CA PRO A 13 -7.31 -18.90 5.66
C PRO A 13 -7.18 -19.00 7.20
N ASP A 14 -5.96 -19.19 7.71
CA ASP A 14 -5.67 -19.29 9.14
C ASP A 14 -5.72 -17.93 9.83
N ALA A 15 -6.55 -17.82 10.87
CA ALA A 15 -6.80 -16.55 11.56
C ALA A 15 -5.56 -16.04 12.30
N SER A 16 -4.79 -16.92 12.94
CA SER A 16 -3.58 -16.54 13.68
C SER A 16 -2.49 -16.00 12.75
N THR A 17 -2.31 -16.62 11.58
CA THR A 17 -1.37 -16.17 10.55
C THR A 17 -1.77 -14.82 9.98
N ARG A 18 -3.05 -14.63 9.64
CA ARG A 18 -3.56 -13.32 9.18
C ARG A 18 -3.33 -12.23 10.22
N GLN A 19 -3.67 -12.50 11.48
CA GLN A 19 -3.58 -11.50 12.54
C GLN A 19 -2.11 -11.08 12.77
N ARG A 20 -1.19 -12.05 12.84
CA ARG A 20 0.25 -11.75 12.96
C ARG A 20 0.76 -10.92 11.78
N ALA A 21 0.34 -11.24 10.56
CA ALA A 21 0.75 -10.50 9.37
C ALA A 21 0.23 -9.05 9.39
N THR A 22 -1.03 -8.86 9.77
CA THR A 22 -1.64 -7.53 9.93
C THR A 22 -0.93 -6.72 11.01
N GLU A 23 -0.67 -7.31 12.18
CA GLU A 23 0.06 -6.65 13.27
C GLU A 23 1.47 -6.24 12.83
N GLN A 24 2.16 -7.08 12.06
CA GLN A 24 3.48 -6.75 11.51
C GLN A 24 3.42 -5.58 10.52
N LEU A 25 2.42 -5.52 9.64
CA LEU A 25 2.24 -4.38 8.72
C LEU A 25 1.89 -3.09 9.49
N GLU A 26 1.07 -3.17 10.52
CA GLU A 26 0.77 -2.03 11.38
C GLU A 26 2.02 -1.53 12.10
N ASN A 27 2.83 -2.44 12.64
CA ASN A 27 4.09 -2.09 13.31
C ASN A 27 5.07 -1.44 12.33
N ALA A 28 5.23 -2.00 11.12
CA ALA A 28 6.07 -1.43 10.08
C ALA A 28 5.61 0.00 9.68
N SER A 29 4.30 0.20 9.55
CA SER A 29 3.72 1.53 9.31
C SER A 29 4.06 2.50 10.44
N ARG A 30 3.96 2.08 11.72
CA ARG A 30 4.26 2.94 12.89
C ARG A 30 5.75 3.26 13.02
N GLU A 31 6.61 2.28 12.79
CA GLU A 31 8.07 2.39 12.95
C GLU A 31 8.69 3.24 11.83
N ASN A 32 8.37 2.96 10.58
CA ASN A 32 8.92 3.70 9.44
C ASN A 32 7.90 3.80 8.30
N TYR A 33 7.05 4.81 8.40
CA TYR A 33 6.01 5.10 7.40
C TYR A 33 6.55 5.32 5.97
N PRO A 34 7.63 6.10 5.74
CA PRO A 34 8.23 6.23 4.41
C PRO A 34 8.61 4.87 3.79
N ALA A 35 9.35 4.04 4.54
CA ALA A 35 9.82 2.75 4.04
C ALA A 35 8.65 1.77 3.82
N TYR A 36 7.65 1.79 4.71
CA TYR A 36 6.43 1.01 4.57
C TYR A 36 5.66 1.37 3.28
N MET A 37 5.49 2.66 3.00
CA MET A 37 4.80 3.11 1.79
C MET A 37 5.55 2.72 0.51
N LEU A 38 6.87 2.88 0.50
CA LEU A 38 7.72 2.47 -0.63
C LEU A 38 7.66 0.95 -0.86
N MET A 39 7.72 0.16 0.21
CA MET A 39 7.59 -1.29 0.13
C MET A 39 6.27 -1.69 -0.54
N LEU A 40 5.15 -1.09 -0.14
CA LEU A 40 3.84 -1.38 -0.72
C LEU A 40 3.72 -0.91 -2.17
N SER A 41 4.25 0.28 -2.52
CA SER A 41 4.15 0.79 -3.89
C SER A 41 5.01 -0.03 -4.84
N SER A 42 6.16 -0.52 -4.37
CA SER A 42 7.05 -1.38 -5.16
C SER A 42 6.43 -2.75 -5.39
N GLU A 43 5.78 -3.34 -4.39
CA GLU A 43 5.03 -4.60 -4.56
C GLU A 43 3.83 -4.45 -5.50
N LEU A 44 3.14 -3.30 -5.47
CA LEU A 44 2.06 -3.01 -6.40
C LEU A 44 2.57 -2.89 -7.85
N ALA A 45 3.73 -2.25 -8.05
CA ALA A 45 4.36 -2.09 -9.36
C ALA A 45 5.08 -3.34 -9.87
N ASN A 46 5.31 -4.34 -9.01
CA ASN A 46 5.99 -5.57 -9.38
C ASN A 46 5.10 -6.45 -10.27
N GLU A 47 5.38 -6.46 -11.58
CA GLU A 47 4.68 -7.29 -12.56
C GLU A 47 4.92 -8.81 -12.38
N SER A 48 5.97 -9.19 -11.66
CA SER A 48 6.23 -10.61 -11.34
C SER A 48 5.44 -11.09 -10.12
N SER A 49 4.88 -10.17 -9.31
CA SER A 49 4.08 -10.51 -8.14
C SER A 49 2.70 -11.03 -8.55
N GLN A 50 2.19 -12.01 -7.80
CA GLN A 50 0.86 -12.55 -8.02
C GLN A 50 -0.21 -11.47 -7.84
N ILE A 51 -1.26 -11.52 -8.66
CA ILE A 51 -2.28 -10.45 -8.72
C ILE A 51 -2.94 -10.17 -7.36
N HIS A 52 -3.12 -11.18 -6.52
CA HIS A 52 -3.73 -11.03 -5.20
C HIS A 52 -2.77 -10.34 -4.20
N ILE A 53 -1.45 -10.53 -4.34
CA ILE A 53 -0.44 -9.83 -3.54
C ILE A 53 -0.42 -8.36 -3.93
N ARG A 54 -0.44 -8.06 -5.23
CA ARG A 54 -0.55 -6.68 -5.74
C ARG A 54 -1.83 -6.00 -5.24
N ASN A 55 -2.96 -6.72 -5.22
CA ASN A 55 -4.20 -6.21 -4.64
C ASN A 55 -4.07 -5.92 -3.14
N ALA A 56 -3.47 -6.83 -2.37
CA ALA A 56 -3.23 -6.63 -0.94
C ALA A 56 -2.34 -5.39 -0.69
N ALA A 57 -1.28 -5.22 -1.51
CA ALA A 57 -0.41 -4.05 -1.46
C ALA A 57 -1.19 -2.75 -1.72
N ALA A 58 -1.99 -2.70 -2.79
CA ALA A 58 -2.83 -1.54 -3.11
C ALA A 58 -3.83 -1.21 -2.01
N LEU A 59 -4.47 -2.23 -1.43
CA LEU A 59 -5.44 -2.04 -0.34
C LEU A 59 -4.75 -1.48 0.92
N ALA A 60 -3.59 -2.02 1.29
CA ALA A 60 -2.82 -1.52 2.42
C ALA A 60 -2.35 -0.07 2.20
N LEU A 61 -1.91 0.27 0.99
CA LEU A 61 -1.54 1.63 0.58
C LEU A 61 -2.72 2.59 0.72
N LYS A 62 -3.86 2.24 0.13
CA LYS A 62 -5.10 3.02 0.20
C LYS A 62 -5.56 3.25 1.63
N ASN A 63 -5.55 2.20 2.47
CA ASN A 63 -5.95 2.28 3.87
C ASN A 63 -4.98 3.12 4.72
N SER A 64 -3.76 3.36 4.22
CA SER A 64 -2.75 4.19 4.87
C SER A 64 -2.78 5.66 4.41
N LEU A 65 -3.68 5.98 3.46
CA LEU A 65 -3.91 7.32 2.90
C LEU A 65 -5.34 7.81 3.14
N SER A 66 -6.30 6.90 3.23
CA SER A 66 -7.72 7.21 3.33
C SER A 66 -8.40 6.50 4.50
N ALA A 67 -9.27 7.23 5.21
CA ALA A 67 -10.12 6.73 6.27
C ALA A 67 -11.53 7.33 6.14
N ARG A 68 -12.55 6.57 6.58
CA ARG A 68 -13.94 7.06 6.60
C ARG A 68 -14.17 8.11 7.68
N GLU A 69 -13.42 8.05 8.78
CA GLU A 69 -13.57 9.00 9.88
C GLU A 69 -12.70 10.24 9.64
N THR A 70 -13.32 11.42 9.67
CA THR A 70 -12.66 12.70 9.38
C THR A 70 -11.41 12.93 10.22
N ALA A 71 -11.44 12.59 11.51
CA ALA A 71 -10.29 12.76 12.39
C ALA A 71 -9.08 11.90 11.96
N ARG A 72 -9.32 10.66 11.52
CA ARG A 72 -8.26 9.78 11.01
C ARG A 72 -7.80 10.20 9.63
N GLN A 73 -8.72 10.68 8.78
CA GLN A 73 -8.37 11.21 7.46
C GLN A 73 -7.37 12.36 7.59
N THR A 74 -7.63 13.34 8.47
CA THR A 74 -6.71 14.45 8.71
C THR A 74 -5.33 13.96 9.16
N GLN A 75 -5.28 12.96 10.06
CA GLN A 75 -4.01 12.37 10.50
C GLN A 75 -3.24 11.72 9.34
N TYR A 76 -3.92 10.96 8.48
CA TYR A 76 -3.29 10.33 7.32
C TYR A 76 -2.81 11.35 6.30
N THR A 77 -3.59 12.39 6.01
CA THR A 77 -3.19 13.49 5.14
C THR A 77 -1.96 14.21 5.71
N THR A 78 -1.94 14.57 6.99
CA THR A 78 -0.77 15.19 7.63
C THR A 78 0.45 14.28 7.52
N ARG A 79 0.29 12.98 7.81
CA ARG A 79 1.39 12.02 7.76
C ARG A 79 1.98 11.87 6.35
N TRP A 80 1.12 11.83 5.34
CA TRP A 80 1.51 11.83 3.93
C TRP A 80 2.23 13.11 3.52
N LEU A 81 1.71 14.29 3.91
CA LEU A 81 2.31 15.58 3.56
C LEU A 81 3.69 15.77 4.20
N SER A 82 3.89 15.24 5.40
CA SER A 82 5.17 15.25 6.13
C SER A 82 6.26 14.38 5.50
N LEU A 83 5.94 13.52 4.53
CA LEU A 83 6.96 12.79 3.77
C LEU A 83 7.80 13.76 2.94
N ASP A 84 9.07 13.41 2.75
CA ASP A 84 9.96 14.13 1.85
C ASP A 84 9.48 14.01 0.38
N ASN A 85 9.92 14.95 -0.44
CA ASN A 85 9.45 15.06 -1.82
C ASN A 85 9.91 13.89 -2.70
N ASP A 86 11.12 13.37 -2.47
CA ASP A 86 11.68 12.25 -3.23
C ASP A 86 10.87 10.96 -2.98
N THR A 87 10.56 10.67 -1.72
CA THR A 87 9.70 9.55 -1.33
C THR A 87 8.31 9.67 -1.95
N LYS A 88 7.66 10.85 -1.84
CA LYS A 88 6.35 11.08 -2.45
C LYS A 88 6.40 10.92 -3.97
N ALA A 89 7.43 11.44 -4.63
CA ALA A 89 7.60 11.33 -6.08
C ALA A 89 7.76 9.87 -6.52
N LYS A 90 8.56 9.08 -5.79
CA LYS A 90 8.76 7.66 -6.08
C LYS A 90 7.47 6.86 -5.92
N ILE A 91 6.74 7.05 -4.82
CA ILE A 91 5.45 6.37 -4.59
C ILE A 91 4.46 6.71 -5.71
N LYS A 92 4.32 8.00 -6.06
CA LYS A 92 3.45 8.43 -7.16
C LYS A 92 3.86 7.79 -8.49
N GLN A 93 5.16 7.73 -8.78
CA GLN A 93 5.67 7.12 -10.01
C GLN A 93 5.33 5.62 -10.08
N GLU A 94 5.56 4.87 -9.02
CA GLU A 94 5.27 3.42 -8.98
C GLU A 94 3.76 3.13 -9.16
N VAL A 95 2.91 3.92 -8.51
CA VAL A 95 1.46 3.84 -8.68
C VAL A 95 1.07 4.17 -10.13
N LEU A 96 1.57 5.27 -10.70
CA LEU A 96 1.25 5.66 -12.08
C LEU A 96 1.76 4.66 -13.13
N VAL A 97 2.94 4.08 -12.95
CA VAL A 97 3.44 3.00 -13.82
C VAL A 97 2.51 1.79 -13.76
N THR A 98 2.04 1.43 -12.56
CA THR A 98 1.09 0.31 -12.39
C THR A 98 -0.24 0.57 -13.09
N LEU A 99 -0.66 1.84 -13.22
CA LEU A 99 -1.88 2.19 -13.96
C LEU A 99 -1.80 1.77 -15.44
N ALA A 100 -0.59 1.80 -16.01
CA ALA A 100 -0.29 1.34 -17.37
C ALA A 100 0.05 -0.16 -17.46
N SER A 101 -0.14 -0.93 -16.39
CA SER A 101 0.12 -2.37 -16.37
C SER A 101 -0.67 -3.08 -17.47
N PRO A 102 -0.08 -4.09 -18.16
CA PRO A 102 -0.82 -4.92 -19.11
C PRO A 102 -1.97 -5.70 -18.43
N LEU A 103 -1.90 -5.88 -17.12
CA LEU A 103 -2.99 -6.47 -16.33
C LEU A 103 -3.98 -5.37 -15.92
N SER A 104 -5.11 -5.32 -16.62
CA SER A 104 -6.19 -4.35 -16.33
C SER A 104 -6.64 -4.32 -14.88
N ARG A 105 -6.63 -5.49 -14.19
CA ARG A 105 -6.93 -5.57 -12.76
C ARG A 105 -5.93 -4.80 -11.90
N ALA A 106 -4.62 -4.91 -12.17
CA ALA A 106 -3.59 -4.20 -11.44
C ALA A 106 -3.72 -2.68 -11.65
N GLY A 107 -4.00 -2.25 -12.88
CA GLY A 107 -4.32 -0.86 -13.19
C GLY A 107 -5.53 -0.35 -12.40
N GLY A 108 -6.60 -1.14 -12.30
CA GLY A 108 -7.77 -0.82 -11.48
C GLY A 108 -7.47 -0.68 -9.98
N PHE A 109 -6.58 -1.50 -9.42
CA PHE A 109 -6.14 -1.36 -8.04
C PHE A 109 -5.33 -0.07 -7.84
N SER A 110 -4.41 0.21 -8.76
CA SER A 110 -3.62 1.43 -8.74
C SER A 110 -4.48 2.69 -8.83
N ALA A 111 -5.52 2.70 -9.67
CA ALA A 111 -6.44 3.83 -9.79
C ALA A 111 -7.08 4.24 -8.45
N GLN A 112 -7.40 3.26 -7.59
CA GLN A 112 -7.93 3.56 -6.26
C GLN A 112 -6.88 4.20 -5.34
N VAL A 113 -5.61 3.82 -5.48
CA VAL A 113 -4.51 4.43 -4.74
C VAL A 113 -4.26 5.85 -5.22
N VAL A 114 -4.28 6.10 -6.54
CA VAL A 114 -4.20 7.46 -7.10
C VAL A 114 -5.31 8.35 -6.54
N ALA A 115 -6.55 7.85 -6.53
CA ALA A 115 -7.68 8.59 -5.98
C ALA A 115 -7.49 8.92 -4.48
N ALA A 116 -6.94 7.98 -3.69
CA ALA A 116 -6.66 8.20 -2.27
C ALA A 116 -5.50 9.17 -2.01
N ILE A 117 -4.52 9.27 -2.92
CA ILE A 117 -3.46 10.30 -2.84
C ILE A 117 -4.02 11.69 -3.15
N ALA A 118 -5.05 11.76 -4.00
CA ALA A 118 -5.65 13.01 -4.47
C ALA A 118 -6.76 13.56 -3.55
N SER A 119 -7.25 12.77 -2.59
CA SER A 119 -8.30 13.13 -1.62
C SER A 119 -7.75 13.77 -0.36
#